data_AF-A0A060C7J9-F1
#
_entry.id   AF-A0A060C7J9-F1
#
_cell.length_a   1.000
_cell.length_b   1.000
_cell.length_c   1.000
_cell.angle_alpha   90.00
_cell.angle_beta   90.00
_cell.angle_gamma   90.00
#
_symmetry.space_group_name_H-M   'P 1'
#
loop_
_entity.id
_entity.type
_entity.pdbx_description
1 polymer ?
#
loop_
_entity_poly.entity_id
_entity_poly.type
_entity_poly.pdbx_seq_one_letter_code
_entity_poly.pdbx_strand_id
1 'polypeptide(L)'
;MWLPDSFGYSANLPGIASHVGMRWMLTQKLSWNDTNTFPHHTFRWEGIDGSVLFTHFPPVDTYTSMLTPAELHRSETTFRDGGWARRTLVPFGYGDGGGGPTRELVERAHLQADLEGSPRVRMDSPET
;
A
#
# COMPACT_ATOMS: atom_id res chain seq x y z
N MET A 1 4.55 -6.33 -8.95
CA MET A 1 5.14 -7.11 -7.84
C MET A 1 4.44 -6.78 -6.53
N TRP A 2 4.23 -7.78 -5.67
CA TRP A 2 3.56 -7.63 -4.38
C TRP A 2 4.46 -8.17 -3.27
N LEU A 3 5.13 -7.29 -2.53
CA LEU A 3 6.13 -7.62 -1.51
C LEU A 3 5.84 -6.86 -0.20
N PRO A 4 4.67 -7.07 0.44
CA PRO A 4 4.29 -6.32 1.63
C PRO A 4 5.24 -6.58 2.81
N ASP A 5 5.76 -7.80 2.92
CA ASP A 5 6.41 -8.29 4.14
C ASP A 5 7.93 -8.52 4.01
N SER A 6 8.57 -8.02 2.94
CA SER A 6 10.01 -8.21 2.73
C SER A 6 10.86 -7.28 3.59
N PHE A 7 11.87 -7.84 4.26
CA PHE A 7 12.79 -7.10 5.13
C PHE A 7 13.94 -6.48 4.32
N GLY A 8 13.69 -5.26 3.83
CA GLY A 8 14.65 -4.53 3.00
C GLY A 8 14.61 -4.97 1.54
N TYR A 9 15.19 -4.14 0.67
CA TYR A 9 15.15 -4.34 -0.78
C TYR A 9 16.50 -4.06 -1.42
N SER A 10 16.88 -4.89 -2.40
CA SER A 10 18.09 -4.68 -3.18
C SER A 10 17.97 -3.45 -4.06
N ALA A 11 19.05 -2.67 -4.17
CA ALA A 11 19.11 -1.50 -5.06
C ALA A 11 19.01 -1.85 -6.57
N ASN A 12 19.17 -3.14 -6.91
CA ASN A 12 18.96 -3.67 -8.26
C ASN A 12 17.51 -4.09 -8.55
N LEU A 13 16.59 -4.01 -7.57
CA LEU A 13 15.23 -4.52 -7.75
C LEU A 13 14.46 -3.85 -8.90
N PRO A 14 14.57 -2.53 -9.14
CA PRO A 14 13.98 -1.92 -10.33
C PRO A 14 14.46 -2.56 -11.64
N GLY A 15 15.74 -2.90 -11.73
CA GLY A 15 16.33 -3.53 -12.90
C GLY A 15 15.77 -4.93 -13.11
N ILE A 16 15.73 -5.74 -12.05
CA ILE A 16 15.13 -7.08 -12.08
C ILE A 16 13.66 -7.00 -12.50
N ALA A 17 12.89 -6.09 -11.91
CA ALA A 17 11.47 -5.89 -12.20
C ALA A 17 11.24 -5.61 -13.69
N SER A 18 12.03 -4.70 -14.27
CA SER A 18 11.99 -4.37 -15.69
C SER A 18 12.22 -5.60 -16.58
N HIS A 19 13.23 -6.41 -16.28
CA HIS A 19 13.57 -7.61 -17.07
C HIS A 19 12.48 -8.68 -17.05
N VAL A 20 11.68 -8.76 -15.98
CA VAL A 20 10.55 -9.71 -15.87
C VAL A 20 9.19 -9.08 -16.20
N GLY A 21 9.18 -7.88 -16.80
CA GLY A 21 7.96 -7.20 -17.25
C GLY A 21 7.10 -6.58 -16.14
N MET A 22 7.64 -6.45 -14.93
CA MET A 22 6.94 -5.83 -13.81
C MET A 22 7.06 -4.31 -13.88
N ARG A 23 5.91 -3.62 -13.87
CA ARG A 23 5.84 -2.15 -14.02
C ARG A 23 5.66 -1.40 -12.71
N TRP A 24 5.22 -2.10 -11.67
CA TRP A 24 4.89 -1.53 -10.38
C TRP A 24 5.21 -2.48 -9.22
N MET A 25 5.37 -1.92 -8.04
CA MET A 25 5.59 -2.64 -6.80
C MET A 25 4.74 -2.08 -5.66
N LEU A 26 4.16 -2.98 -4.88
CA LEU A 26 3.62 -2.66 -3.56
C LEU A 26 4.48 -3.28 -2.46
N THR A 27 4.72 -2.51 -1.39
CA THR A 27 5.38 -2.95 -0.16
C THR A 27 4.65 -2.39 1.07
N GLN A 28 4.95 -2.90 2.28
CA GLN A 28 4.49 -2.33 3.54
C GLN A 28 5.63 -2.05 4.52
N LYS A 29 6.67 -2.89 4.59
CA LYS A 29 7.73 -2.76 5.61
C LYS A 29 8.43 -1.40 5.70
N LEU A 30 8.39 -0.56 4.66
CA LEU A 30 8.93 0.80 4.71
C LEU A 30 8.24 1.70 5.74
N SER A 31 7.00 1.41 6.12
CA SER A 31 6.30 2.16 7.19
C SER A 31 6.79 1.81 8.60
N TRP A 32 7.63 0.78 8.76
CA TRP A 32 8.05 0.27 10.07
C TRP A 32 9.46 0.72 10.48
N ASN A 33 10.04 1.70 9.79
CA ASN A 33 11.33 2.27 10.17
C ASN A 33 11.21 2.98 11.52
N ASP A 34 12.06 2.63 12.48
CA ASP A 34 12.10 3.23 13.82
C ASP A 34 12.74 4.63 13.84
N THR A 35 13.75 4.84 13.01
CA THR A 35 14.65 6.00 13.05
C THR A 35 14.33 6.99 11.94
N ASN A 36 14.15 6.48 10.72
CA ASN A 36 13.99 7.30 9.52
C ASN A 36 12.62 7.07 8.88
N THR A 37 11.69 7.99 9.11
CA THR A 37 10.40 7.98 8.42
C THR A 37 10.60 8.23 6.92
N PHE A 38 10.15 7.30 6.09
CA PHE A 38 10.28 7.44 4.65
C PHE A 38 9.37 8.57 4.10
N PRO A 39 9.88 9.46 3.23
CA PRO A 39 9.19 10.73 2.92
C PRO A 39 7.99 10.62 1.96
N HIS A 40 7.81 9.48 1.26
CA HIS A 40 6.75 9.30 0.25
C HIS A 40 6.03 7.97 0.42
N HIS A 41 4.71 7.91 0.18
CA HIS A 41 3.97 6.66 0.04
C HIS A 41 3.91 6.18 -1.41
N THR A 42 4.02 7.09 -2.38
CA THR A 42 3.99 6.78 -3.82
C THR A 42 5.16 7.47 -4.48
N PHE A 43 6.00 6.74 -5.19
CA PHE A 43 7.23 7.30 -5.76
C PHE A 43 7.74 6.48 -6.95
N ARG A 44 8.65 7.09 -7.71
CA ARG A 44 9.46 6.41 -8.72
C ARG A 44 10.77 5.99 -8.07
N TRP A 45 11.00 4.69 -7.98
CA TRP A 45 12.24 4.15 -7.47
C TRP A 45 13.21 3.90 -8.62
N GLU A 46 14.30 4.65 -8.66
CA GLU A 46 15.41 4.45 -9.59
C GLU A 46 16.41 3.44 -9.02
N GLY A 47 16.70 2.38 -9.78
CA GLY A 47 17.71 1.38 -9.47
C GLY A 47 19.12 1.88 -9.81
N ILE A 48 20.15 1.16 -9.36
CA ILE A 48 21.55 1.55 -9.61
C ILE A 48 21.96 1.49 -11.09
N ASP A 49 21.15 0.83 -11.93
CA ASP A 49 21.29 0.75 -13.38
C ASP A 49 20.46 1.80 -14.14
N GLY A 50 19.80 2.73 -13.42
CA GLY A 50 18.94 3.77 -13.98
C GLY A 50 17.54 3.30 -14.38
N SER A 51 17.20 2.02 -14.18
CA SER A 51 15.84 1.52 -14.37
C SER A 51 14.89 2.11 -13.32
N VAL A 52 13.62 2.34 -13.69
CA VAL A 52 12.64 2.98 -12.81
C VAL A 52 11.45 2.07 -12.55
N LEU A 53 11.08 1.92 -11.28
CA LEU A 53 9.95 1.14 -10.81
C LEU A 53 8.95 2.02 -10.05
N PHE A 54 7.70 2.06 -10.52
CA PHE A 54 6.64 2.77 -9.81
C PHE A 54 6.29 2.00 -8.52
N THR A 55 6.50 2.64 -7.38
CA THR A 55 6.39 1.98 -6.08
C THR A 55 5.37 2.68 -5.20
N HIS A 56 4.55 1.88 -4.53
CA HIS A 56 3.59 2.35 -3.54
C HIS A 56 3.76 1.55 -2.23
N PHE A 57 3.66 2.21 -1.09
CA PHE A 57 3.30 1.54 0.16
C PHE A 57 2.11 2.25 0.82
N PRO A 58 1.07 1.51 1.22
CA PRO A 58 -0.10 2.06 1.88
C PRO A 58 0.21 2.88 3.15
N PRO A 59 -0.37 4.08 3.32
CA PRO A 59 -0.27 4.91 4.52
C PRO A 59 -1.09 4.38 5.71
N VAL A 60 -1.84 3.28 5.52
CA VAL A 60 -2.51 2.54 6.60
C VAL A 60 -1.51 1.78 7.50
N ASP A 61 -0.23 1.76 7.13
CA ASP A 61 0.90 1.20 7.86
C ASP A 61 0.85 -0.32 8.16
N THR A 62 -0.13 -1.01 7.58
CA THR A 62 -0.32 -2.45 7.68
C THR A 62 -0.82 -3.04 6.37
N TYR A 63 -0.48 -4.30 6.12
CA TYR A 63 -1.08 -5.08 5.03
C TYR A 63 -2.24 -5.95 5.53
N THR A 64 -2.59 -5.86 6.82
CA THR A 64 -3.63 -6.63 7.50
C THR A 64 -4.74 -5.72 8.04
N SER A 65 -5.09 -4.65 7.30
CA SER A 65 -6.05 -3.67 7.78
C SER A 65 -7.39 -4.32 8.12
N MET A 66 -8.01 -3.82 9.18
CA MET A 66 -9.36 -4.21 9.57
C MET A 66 -10.42 -3.29 8.98
N LEU A 67 -10.04 -2.35 8.09
CA LEU A 67 -10.94 -1.37 7.48
C LEU A 67 -11.78 -0.62 8.52
N THR A 68 -11.23 -0.31 9.68
CA THR A 68 -11.92 0.51 10.68
C THR A 68 -11.93 1.97 10.24
N PRO A 69 -12.94 2.79 10.63
CA PRO A 69 -12.93 4.21 10.29
C PRO A 69 -11.67 4.94 10.76
N ALA A 70 -11.12 4.54 11.90
CA ALA A 70 -9.88 5.10 12.44
C ALA A 70 -8.65 4.79 11.56
N GLU A 71 -8.54 3.56 11.03
CA GLU A 71 -7.46 3.20 10.10
C GLU A 71 -7.58 3.99 8.79
N LEU A 72 -8.80 4.12 8.24
CA LEU A 72 -9.00 4.87 6.99
C LEU A 72 -8.73 6.36 7.17
N HIS A 73 -9.22 6.95 8.26
CA HIS A 73 -8.96 8.35 8.57
C HIS A 73 -7.46 8.62 8.75
N ARG A 74 -6.74 7.71 9.44
CA ARG A 74 -5.28 7.80 9.55
C ARG A 74 -4.64 7.71 8.16
N SER A 75 -5.00 6.69 7.38
CA SER A 75 -4.49 6.47 6.02
C SER A 75 -4.66 7.71 5.14
N GLU A 76 -5.79 8.42 5.21
CA GLU A 76 -6.01 9.66 4.48
C GLU A 76 -5.13 10.80 5.00
N THR A 77 -5.13 11.04 6.31
CA THR A 77 -4.44 12.18 6.92
C THR A 77 -2.92 12.07 6.91
N THR A 78 -2.37 10.85 6.88
CA THR A 78 -0.93 10.60 6.80
C THR A 78 -0.41 10.47 5.37
N PHE A 79 -1.28 10.47 4.35
CA PHE A 79 -0.88 10.27 2.96
C PHE A 79 -0.04 11.44 2.41
N ARG A 80 1.28 11.25 2.40
CA ARG A 80 2.28 12.26 2.00
C ARG A 80 2.23 12.72 0.53
N ASP A 81 1.61 11.95 -0.37
CA ASP A 81 1.61 12.25 -1.81
C ASP A 81 0.25 12.75 -2.34
N GLY A 82 -0.60 13.28 -1.45
CA GLY A 82 -1.92 13.82 -1.77
C GLY A 82 -1.93 15.00 -2.77
N GLY A 83 -0.77 15.62 -3.00
CA GLY A 83 -0.63 16.71 -3.98
C GLY A 83 -0.77 16.26 -5.44
N TRP A 84 -0.46 15.00 -5.76
CA TRP A 84 -0.53 14.48 -7.13
C TRP A 84 -1.21 13.11 -7.25
N ALA A 85 -1.40 12.40 -6.14
CA ALA A 85 -2.18 11.17 -6.06
C ALA A 85 -3.46 11.41 -5.26
N ARG A 86 -4.58 10.83 -5.71
CA ARG A 86 -5.90 10.96 -5.06
C ARG A 86 -6.45 9.63 -4.54
N ARG A 87 -5.67 8.55 -4.68
CA ARG A 87 -6.05 7.19 -4.31
C ARG A 87 -4.86 6.52 -3.65
N THR A 88 -5.13 5.69 -2.68
CA THR A 88 -4.18 4.78 -2.06
C THR A 88 -4.82 3.40 -1.93
N LEU A 89 -3.99 2.37 -1.84
CA LEU A 89 -4.43 1.01 -1.64
C LEU A 89 -4.50 0.71 -0.14
N VAL A 90 -5.45 -0.13 0.27
CA VAL A 90 -5.57 -0.61 1.66
C VAL A 90 -5.73 -2.13 1.61
N PRO A 91 -4.62 -2.89 1.68
CA PRO A 91 -4.70 -4.34 1.85
C PRO A 91 -5.36 -4.67 3.18
N PHE A 92 -6.33 -5.58 3.16
CA PHE A 92 -7.16 -5.90 4.33
C PHE A 92 -7.33 -7.42 4.50
N GLY A 93 -7.57 -7.84 5.74
CA GLY A 93 -7.66 -9.25 6.11
C GLY A 93 -6.53 -9.73 7.00
N TYR A 94 -6.59 -11.01 7.37
CA TYR A 94 -5.61 -11.63 8.25
C TYR A 94 -4.39 -12.11 7.47
N GLY A 95 -3.22 -11.56 7.80
CA GLY A 95 -1.90 -11.96 7.30
C GLY A 95 -1.13 -12.85 8.28
N ASP A 96 0.20 -12.94 8.15
CA ASP A 96 1.09 -13.64 9.08
C ASP A 96 0.68 -15.10 9.43
N GLY A 97 0.24 -15.86 8.42
CA GLY A 97 -0.30 -17.22 8.61
C GLY A 97 -1.81 -17.30 8.84
N GLY A 98 -2.51 -16.16 8.72
CA GLY A 98 -3.97 -16.05 8.74
C GLY A 98 -4.67 -16.42 7.41
N GLY A 99 -5.99 -16.25 7.40
CA GLY A 99 -6.88 -16.71 6.32
C GLY A 99 -7.35 -15.66 5.31
N GLY A 100 -6.74 -14.47 5.26
CA GLY A 100 -7.19 -13.38 4.40
C GLY A 100 -8.44 -12.65 4.92
N PRO A 101 -9.19 -11.94 4.06
CA PRO A 101 -10.37 -11.19 4.46
C PRO A 101 -11.56 -12.10 4.83
N THR A 102 -12.30 -11.71 5.87
CA THR A 102 -13.54 -12.40 6.28
C THR A 102 -14.78 -11.75 5.67
N ARG A 103 -15.92 -12.42 5.76
CA ARG A 103 -17.22 -11.87 5.35
C ARG A 103 -17.48 -10.52 6.02
N GLU A 104 -17.21 -10.39 7.31
CA GLU A 104 -17.44 -9.17 8.09
C GLU A 104 -16.54 -8.01 7.61
N LEU A 105 -15.33 -8.32 7.15
CA LEU A 105 -14.44 -7.31 6.57
C LEU A 105 -14.94 -6.83 5.21
N VAL A 106 -15.47 -7.73 4.38
CA VAL A 106 -16.11 -7.38 3.10
C VAL A 106 -17.34 -6.50 3.36
N GLU A 107 -18.20 -6.86 4.30
CA GLU A 107 -19.34 -6.04 4.71
C GLU A 107 -18.89 -4.66 5.22
N ARG A 108 -17.81 -4.60 6.00
CA ARG A 108 -17.24 -3.32 6.46
C ARG A 108 -16.76 -2.46 5.29
N ALA A 109 -16.13 -3.06 4.28
CA ALA A 109 -15.73 -2.34 3.07
C ALA A 109 -16.94 -1.71 2.36
N HIS A 110 -18.07 -2.42 2.30
CA HIS A 110 -19.32 -1.91 1.74
C HIS A 110 -19.91 -0.76 2.57
N LEU A 111 -19.92 -0.89 3.91
CA LEU A 111 -20.38 0.17 4.80
C LEU A 111 -19.53 1.45 4.69
N GLN A 112 -18.24 1.29 4.42
CA GLN A 112 -17.27 2.38 4.24
C GLN A 112 -17.29 2.99 2.82
N ALA A 113 -18.09 2.46 1.90
CA ALA A 113 -17.99 2.83 0.48
C ALA A 113 -18.24 4.33 0.21
N ASP A 114 -19.22 4.91 0.91
CA ASP A 114 -19.55 6.34 0.84
C ASP A 114 -20.11 6.84 2.19
N LEU A 115 -19.44 6.48 3.29
CA LEU A 115 -19.81 6.95 4.62
C LEU A 115 -19.38 8.41 4.78
N GLU A 116 -20.33 9.28 5.12
CA GLU A 116 -20.06 10.70 5.33
C GLU A 116 -18.97 10.93 6.38
N GLY A 117 -17.97 11.75 6.04
CA GLY A 117 -16.82 12.02 6.90
C GLY A 117 -15.73 10.96 6.91
N SER A 118 -15.90 9.86 6.15
CA SER A 118 -14.87 8.83 5.91
C SER A 118 -14.30 8.94 4.48
N PRO A 119 -13.05 8.53 4.24
CA PRO A 119 -12.56 8.31 2.88
C PRO A 119 -13.43 7.29 2.14
N ARG A 120 -13.70 7.55 0.85
CA ARG A 120 -14.45 6.62 0.01
C ARG A 120 -13.68 5.33 -0.22
N VAL A 121 -14.30 4.20 0.09
CA VAL A 121 -13.72 2.87 -0.13
C VAL A 121 -14.29 2.24 -1.38
N ARG A 122 -13.41 1.65 -2.20
CA ARG A 122 -13.80 0.82 -3.33
C ARG A 122 -12.95 -0.43 -3.32
N MET A 123 -13.59 -1.59 -3.22
CA MET A 123 -12.91 -2.86 -3.44
C MET A 123 -12.58 -2.99 -4.92
N ASP A 124 -11.32 -3.24 -5.23
CA ASP A 124 -10.87 -3.42 -6.60
C ASP A 124 -9.58 -4.25 -6.67
N SER A 125 -9.21 -4.64 -7.89
CA SER A 125 -7.89 -5.20 -8.17
C SER A 125 -6.80 -4.13 -8.05
N PRO A 126 -5.56 -4.48 -7.65
CA PRO A 126 -4.44 -3.56 -7.72
C PRO A 126 -4.05 -3.16 -9.16
N GLU A 127 -4.62 -3.80 -10.18
CA GLU A 127 -4.32 -3.54 -11.60
C GLU A 127 -5.21 -2.45 -12.26
N THR A 128 -6.20 -1.93 -11.53
CA THR A 128 -7.30 -1.09 -12.03
C THR A 128 -7.42 0.25 -11.31
#